data_AF-A0A369JP00-F1
#
_entry.id   AF-A0A369JP00-F1
#
_cell.length_a   1.000
_cell.length_b   1.000
_cell.length_c   1.000
_cell.angle_alpha   90.00
_cell.angle_beta   90.00
_cell.angle_gamma   90.00
#
_symmetry.space_group_name_H-M   'P 1'
#
loop_
_entity.id
_entity.type
_entity.pdbx_description
1 polymer ?
#
loop_
_entity_poly.entity_id
_entity_poly.type
_entity_poly.pdbx_seq_one_letter_code
_entity_poly.pdbx_strand_id
1 'polypeptide(L)' 'MLGTLVHLGFDALLISAFLAGIRRTTSLTPALAQVPNKDVRHLLRSYLEIGEYIFDFAVVMFGRSSSFERKP' A
#
# COMPACT_ATOMS: atom_id res chain seq x y z
N MET A 1 11.01 -4.53 -22.39
CA MET A 1 10.71 -5.40 -21.23
C MET A 1 10.87 -4.68 -19.90
N LEU A 2 11.97 -3.94 -19.66
CA LEU A 2 12.16 -3.17 -18.42
C LEU A 2 11.03 -2.15 -18.12
N GLY A 3 10.56 -1.40 -19.12
CA GLY A 3 9.50 -0.41 -18.93
C GLY A 3 8.18 -1.01 -18.43
N THR A 4 7.76 -2.16 -18.97
CA THR A 4 6.54 -2.86 -18.54
C THR A 4 6.67 -3.43 -17.13
N LEU A 5 7.85 -3.94 -16.76
CA LEU A 5 8.11 -4.47 -15.42
C LEU A 5 8.07 -3.36 -14.37
N VAL A 6 8.65 -2.19 -14.69
CA VAL A 6 8.59 -1.00 -13.82
C VAL A 6 7.14 -0.53 -13.67
N HIS A 7 6.37 -0.49 -14.75
CA HIS A 7 4.97 -0.07 -14.69
C HIS A 7 4.14 -1.01 -13.81
N LEU A 8 4.25 -2.32 -14.02
CA LEU A 8 3.54 -3.32 -13.22
C LEU A 8 3.95 -3.28 -11.75
N GLY A 9 5.24 -3.04 -11.47
CA GLY A 9 5.74 -2.83 -10.11
C GLY A 9 5.14 -1.58 -9.47
N PHE A 10 5.03 -0.49 -10.22
CA PHE A 10 4.42 0.75 -9.76
C PHE A 10 2.91 0.58 -9.51
N ASP A 11 2.21 -0.14 -10.40
CA ASP A 11 0.78 -0.45 -10.25
C ASP A 11 0.53 -1.30 -9.00
N ALA A 12 1.33 -2.33 -8.77
CA ALA A 12 1.25 -3.13 -7.55
C ALA A 12 1.50 -2.26 -6.30
N LEU A 13 2.51 -1.40 -6.37
CA LEU A 13 2.82 -0.48 -5.28
C LEU A 13 1.67 0.49 -4.97
N LEU A 14 1.03 1.04 -6.01
CA LEU A 14 -0.16 1.90 -5.88
C LEU A 14 -1.35 1.15 -5.29
N ILE A 15 -1.62 -0.07 -5.76
CA ILE A 15 -2.68 -0.92 -5.23
C ILE A 15 -2.43 -1.19 -3.75
N SER A 16 -1.21 -1.52 -3.35
CA SER A 16 -0.89 -1.78 -1.95
C SER A 16 -1.07 -0.53 -1.07
N ALA A 17 -0.59 0.63 -1.51
CA ALA A 17 -0.79 1.89 -0.81
C ALA A 17 -2.28 2.27 -0.70
N PHE A 18 -3.08 1.99 -1.72
CA PHE A 18 -4.53 2.19 -1.69
C PHE A 18 -5.22 1.28 -0.67
N LEU A 19 -4.86 -0.01 -0.63
CA LEU A 19 -5.37 -0.95 0.37
C LEU A 19 -4.99 -0.53 1.80
N ALA A 20 -3.77 -0.02 1.99
CA ALA A 20 -3.35 0.55 3.27
C ALA A 20 -4.23 1.76 3.69
N GLY A 21 -4.58 2.62 2.73
CA GLY A 21 -5.52 3.73 2.96
C GLY A 21 -6.91 3.25 3.41
N ILE A 22 -7.48 2.23 2.73
CA ILE A 22 -8.76 1.62 3.12
C ILE A 22 -8.69 1.07 4.54
N ARG A 23 -7.61 0.34 4.87
CA ARG A 23 -7.42 -0.21 6.21
C ARG A 23 -7.41 0.87 7.28
N ARG A 24 -6.77 2.03 7.02
CA ARG A 24 -6.70 3.14 7.98
C ARG A 24 -8.01 3.86 8.20
N THR A 25 -8.82 4.02 7.15
CA THR A 25 -10.07 4.77 7.22
C THR A 25 -11.26 3.91 7.67
N THR A 26 -11.26 2.62 7.32
CA THR A 26 -12.41 1.73 7.54
C THR A 26 -12.14 0.57 8.49
N SER A 27 -10.88 0.37 8.91
CA SER A 27 -10.41 -0.83 9.64
C SER A 27 -10.58 -2.17 8.91
N LEU A 28 -10.98 -2.16 7.63
CA LEU A 28 -11.11 -3.35 6.81
C LEU A 28 -9.74 -3.84 6.33
N THR A 29 -9.48 -5.13 6.51
CA THR A 29 -8.26 -5.78 6.02
C THR A 29 -8.61 -6.93 5.08
N PRO A 30 -7.83 -7.18 4.02
CA PRO A 30 -7.99 -8.36 3.19
C PRO A 30 -8.01 -9.63 4.04
N ALA A 31 -8.97 -10.52 3.76
CA ALA A 31 -9.17 -11.74 4.53
C ALA A 31 -8.08 -12.79 4.22
N LEU A 32 -6.85 -12.54 4.67
CA LEU A 32 -5.69 -13.40 4.47
C LEU A 32 -5.89 -14.81 5.05
N ALA A 33 -6.83 -14.99 5.98
CA ALA A 33 -7.22 -16.29 6.50
C ALA A 33 -7.86 -17.21 5.44
N GLN A 34 -8.47 -16.65 4.40
CA GLN A 34 -9.07 -17.40 3.29
C GLN A 34 -8.03 -17.95 2.31
N VAL A 35 -6.76 -17.52 2.42
CA VAL A 35 -5.67 -18.00 1.56
C VAL A 35 -5.16 -19.34 2.10
N PRO A 36 -5.34 -20.45 1.35
CA PRO A 36 -5.01 -21.78 1.85
C PRO A 36 -3.50 -22.02 1.94
N ASN A 37 -2.71 -21.41 1.06
CA ASN A 37 -1.27 -21.55 1.03
C ASN A 37 -0.58 -20.57 2.02
N LYS A 38 0.24 -21.11 2.93
CA LYS A 38 0.97 -20.34 3.94
C LYS A 38 1.99 -19.37 3.33
N ASP A 39 2.69 -19.77 2.27
CA ASP A 39 3.73 -18.96 1.64
C ASP A 39 3.12 -17.78 0.87
N VAL A 40 2.03 -18.04 0.13
CA VAL A 40 1.26 -16.99 -0.56
C VAL A 40 0.68 -16.02 0.46
N ARG A 41 0.19 -16.52 1.60
CA ARG A 41 -0.31 -15.67 2.69
C ARG A 41 0.80 -14.81 3.28
N HIS A 42 2.01 -15.34 3.44
CA HIS A 42 3.14 -14.54 3.91
C HIS A 42 3.52 -13.46 2.89
N LEU A 43 3.58 -13.81 1.60
CA LEU A 43 3.86 -12.86 0.53
C LEU A 43 2.83 -11.72 0.50
N LEU A 44 1.55 -12.04 0.61
CA LEU A 44 0.47 -11.05 0.66
C LEU A 44 0.54 -10.17 1.90
N ARG A 45 0.96 -10.72 3.06
CA ARG A 45 1.23 -9.91 4.26
C ARG A 45 2.34 -8.90 4.00
N SER A 46 3.49 -9.36 3.52
CA SER A 46 4.63 -8.48 3.22
C SER A 46 4.26 -7.43 2.18
N TYR A 47 3.46 -7.81 1.18
CA TYR A 47 2.97 -6.88 0.17
C TYR A 47 2.09 -5.78 0.76
N LEU A 48 1.15 -6.12 1.65
CA LEU A 48 0.30 -5.13 2.34
C LEU A 48 1.09 -4.24 3.30
N GLU A 49 2.08 -4.80 4.00
CA GLU A 49 3.00 -4.04 4.87
C GLU A 49 3.79 -3.00 4.09
N ILE A 50 4.27 -3.34 2.89
CA ILE A 50 4.93 -2.38 1.98
C ILE A 50 3.99 -1.22 1.64
N GLY A 51 2.71 -1.49 1.39
CA GLY A 51 1.70 -0.47 1.11
C GLY A 51 1.53 0.51 2.26
N GLU A 52 1.53 0.03 3.50
CA GLU A 52 1.44 0.88 4.69
C GLU A 52 2.66 1.78 4.84
N TYR A 53 3.87 1.23 4.66
CA TYR A 53 5.10 2.00 4.70
C TYR A 53 5.11 3.13 3.65
N ILE A 54 4.67 2.81 2.43
CA ILE A 54 4.64 3.77 1.32
C ILE A 54 3.58 4.84 1.55
N PHE A 55 2.42 4.44 2.07
CA PHE A 55 1.37 5.39 2.45
C PHE A 55 1.86 6.36 3.53
N ASP A 56 2.56 5.86 4.57
CA ASP A 56 3.18 6.70 5.59
C ASP A 56 4.21 7.66 5.03
N PHE A 57 5.10 7.15 4.18
CA PHE A 57 6.10 7.94 3.51
C PHE A 57 5.46 9.06 2.66
N ALA A 58 4.39 8.75 1.93
CA ALA A 58 3.63 9.72 1.16
C ALA A 58 3.01 10.80 2.05
N VAL A 59 2.39 10.43 3.18
CA VAL A 59 1.84 11.40 4.15
C VAL A 59 2.91 12.31 4.72
N VAL A 60 4.09 11.79 5.04
CA VAL A 60 5.23 12.60 5.51
C VAL A 60 5.70 13.56 4.42
N MET A 61 5.84 13.09 3.18
CA MET A 61 6.27 13.92 2.06
C MET A 61 5.24 15.01 1.74
N PHE A 62 3.96 14.67 1.71
CA PHE A 62 2.89 15.65 1.49
C PHE A 62 2.80 16.65 2.64
N GLY A 63 2.93 16.20 3.89
CA GLY A 63 2.94 17.09 5.05
C GLY A 63 4.11 18.08 5.09
N ARG A 64 5.21 17.79 4.38
CA ARG A 64 6.36 18.70 4.22
C ARG A 64 6.26 19.60 2.98
N SER A 65 5.35 19.29 2.08
CA SER A 65 5.18 20.03 0.83
C SER A 65 4.28 21.25 1.04
N SER A 66 4.67 22.40 0.49
CA SER A 66 3.84 23.61 0.47
C SER A 66 2.58 23.48 -0.40
N SER A 67 2.48 22.42 -1.20
CA SER A 67 1.32 22.13 -2.05
C SER A 67 0.15 21.49 -1.31
N PHE A 68 0.37 21.00 -0.09
CA PHE A 68 -0.66 20.33 0.70
C PHE A 68 -0.90 21.08 2.01
N GLU A 69 -2.16 21.25 2.38
CA GLU A 69 -2.59 21.84 3.65
C GLU A 69 -3.24 20.77 4.52
N ARG A 70 -2.96 20.80 5.83
CA ARG A 70 -3.71 20.00 6.81
C ARG A 70 -4.91 20.82 7.27
N LYS A 71 -6.09 20.50 6.74
CA LYS A 71 -7.34 21.08 7.26
C LYS A 71 -7.71 20.39 8.58
N PRO A 72 -7.95 21.15 9.66
CA PRO A 72 -8.52 20.62 10.90
C PRO A 72 -9.96 20.16 10.73
#